data_AF-A0A523WVE7-F1
#
_entry.id   AF-A0A523WVE7-F1
#
_cell.length_a   1.000
_cell.length_b   1.000
_cell.length_c   1.000
_cell.angle_alpha   90.00
_cell.angle_beta   90.00
_cell.angle_gamma   90.00
#
_symmetry.space_group_name_H-M   'P 1'
#
loop_
_entity.id
_entity.type
_entity.pdbx_description
1 polymer ?
#
loop_
_entity_poly.entity_id
_entity_poly.type
_entity_poly.pdbx_seq_one_letter_code
_entity_poly.pdbx_strand_id
1 'polypeptide(L)'
;MKVEKFLKLSLIILISLLILGYVIAQGGRGKARIAGVVLDEEGNPIKSAKIVVQYLKNEQIKLEATINKKGEWSILGLGTGMWKVTASAEGYIPTYVDIYVRQLGKNPKITLTLKKTKSSDKAIIQDEPSFNLLEKANQLFTEKQYDDAIALLEQFLEQNPHAYQASLSIGDCYQEKGELDKAIEEYNSVLEQAKIDDLIGKEIAAKALAGIGECYLKKEDLETAQNYFKQSIDSYPENEILAYNVGEIYFSNQKIDEAIHYFELSIQIKSDWGPPYLKLGYAYLNKANYEKAGIYLNKFLEIDPESPEALTAKNVIDYLEKIKN
;
A
#
# COMPACT_ATOMS: atom_id res chain seq x y z
N MET A 1 -40.98 31.13 -25.87
CA MET A 1 -39.60 30.79 -26.31
C MET A 1 -38.53 30.81 -25.19
N LYS A 2 -38.53 31.75 -24.23
CA LYS A 2 -37.54 31.75 -23.11
C LYS A 2 -37.79 30.66 -22.05
N VAL A 3 -39.05 30.36 -21.73
CA VAL A 3 -39.43 29.39 -20.68
C VAL A 3 -39.11 27.94 -21.09
N GLU A 4 -39.36 27.56 -22.35
CA GLU A 4 -38.98 26.24 -22.89
C GLU A 4 -37.46 26.01 -22.93
N LYS A 5 -36.66 27.05 -23.24
CA LYS A 5 -35.20 26.94 -23.19
C LYS A 5 -34.70 26.73 -21.75
N PHE A 6 -35.33 27.37 -20.77
CA PHE A 6 -34.99 27.23 -19.36
C PHE A 6 -35.33 25.83 -18.82
N LEU A 7 -36.51 25.30 -19.17
CA LEU A 7 -36.95 23.94 -18.82
C LEU A 7 -36.08 22.85 -19.44
N LYS A 8 -35.64 23.02 -20.70
CA LYS A 8 -34.69 22.10 -21.34
C LYS A 8 -33.31 22.15 -20.69
N LEU A 9 -32.83 23.33 -20.31
CA LEU A 9 -31.53 23.49 -19.64
C LEU A 9 -31.54 22.90 -18.23
N SER A 10 -32.62 23.10 -17.46
CA SER A 10 -32.78 22.50 -16.12
C SER A 10 -32.90 20.98 -16.17
N LEU A 11 -33.56 20.44 -17.21
CA LEU A 11 -33.68 18.99 -17.41
C LEU A 11 -32.32 18.35 -17.76
N ILE A 12 -31.50 19.02 -18.59
CA ILE A 12 -30.14 18.57 -18.91
C ILE A 12 -29.24 18.59 -17.68
N ILE A 13 -29.33 19.64 -16.84
CA ILE A 13 -28.56 19.74 -15.59
C ILE A 13 -28.99 18.64 -14.61
N LEU A 14 -30.30 18.37 -14.46
CA LEU A 14 -30.81 17.31 -13.58
C LEU A 14 -30.40 15.90 -14.05
N ILE A 15 -30.44 15.64 -15.36
CA ILE A 15 -29.95 14.38 -15.95
C ILE A 15 -28.43 14.26 -15.78
N SER A 16 -27.67 15.34 -15.94
CA SER A 16 -26.22 15.33 -15.74
C SER A 16 -25.82 15.08 -14.27
N LEU A 17 -26.59 15.61 -13.32
CA LEU A 17 -26.40 15.36 -11.87
C LEU A 17 -26.81 13.94 -11.47
N LEU A 18 -27.86 13.38 -12.09
CA LEU A 18 -28.23 11.97 -11.93
C LEU A 18 -27.18 11.03 -12.52
N ILE A 19 -26.58 11.37 -13.67
CA ILE A 19 -25.47 10.61 -14.26
C ILE A 19 -24.20 10.73 -13.40
N LEU A 20 -23.88 11.93 -12.86
CA LEU A 20 -22.75 12.10 -11.94
C LEU A 20 -22.94 11.30 -10.65
N GLY A 21 -24.15 11.33 -10.06
CA GLY A 21 -24.49 10.52 -8.88
C GLY A 21 -24.44 9.01 -9.15
N TYR A 22 -24.81 8.58 -10.36
CA TYR A 22 -24.71 7.17 -10.76
C TYR A 22 -23.25 6.73 -11.02
N VAL A 23 -22.40 7.62 -11.54
CA VAL A 23 -20.96 7.34 -11.75
C VAL A 23 -20.21 7.26 -10.41
N ILE A 24 -20.60 8.07 -9.41
CA ILE A 24 -20.05 7.99 -8.05
C ILE A 24 -20.52 6.71 -7.32
N ALA A 25 -21.71 6.20 -7.63
CA ALA A 25 -22.25 4.95 -7.09
C ALA A 25 -21.69 3.66 -7.72
N GLN A 26 -20.83 3.75 -8.74
CA GLN A 26 -20.21 2.60 -9.42
C GLN A 26 -18.69 2.48 -9.19
N GLY A 27 -18.06 3.37 -8.41
CA GLY A 27 -16.68 3.16 -7.98
C GLY A 27 -16.57 1.79 -7.34
N GLY A 28 -15.66 0.92 -7.77
CA GLY A 28 -15.47 -0.43 -7.23
C GLY A 28 -16.44 -1.53 -7.72
N ARG A 29 -17.52 -1.25 -8.46
CA ARG A 29 -18.38 -2.30 -9.05
C ARG A 29 -18.11 -2.45 -10.55
N GLY A 30 -18.08 -3.68 -11.05
CA GLY A 30 -17.75 -3.97 -12.45
C GLY A 30 -18.00 -5.42 -12.85
N LYS A 31 -17.44 -5.84 -13.98
CA LYS A 31 -17.62 -7.22 -14.52
C LYS A 31 -16.43 -8.14 -14.26
N ALA A 32 -15.39 -7.68 -13.58
CA ALA A 32 -14.19 -8.48 -13.37
C ALA A 32 -14.44 -9.66 -12.43
N ARG A 33 -13.66 -10.71 -12.65
CA ARG A 33 -13.56 -11.87 -11.78
C ARG A 33 -12.12 -12.03 -11.31
N ILE A 34 -11.94 -12.27 -10.03
CA ILE A 34 -10.69 -12.82 -9.49
C ILE A 34 -10.98 -14.15 -8.80
N ALA A 35 -9.97 -15.01 -8.76
CA ALA A 35 -10.07 -16.31 -8.13
C ALA A 35 -8.72 -16.73 -7.59
N GLY A 36 -8.73 -17.59 -6.60
CA GLY A 36 -7.52 -18.02 -5.95
C GLY A 36 -7.67 -19.28 -5.13
N VAL A 37 -6.62 -19.59 -4.39
CA VAL A 37 -6.57 -20.68 -3.42
C VAL A 37 -5.91 -20.19 -2.13
N VAL A 38 -6.38 -20.71 -0.99
CA VAL A 38 -5.75 -20.50 0.32
C VAL A 38 -5.15 -21.81 0.81
N LEU A 39 -3.84 -21.78 1.08
CA LEU A 39 -3.04 -22.94 1.45
C LEU A 39 -2.30 -22.69 2.77
N ASP A 40 -1.93 -23.74 3.49
CA ASP A 40 -0.91 -23.66 4.56
C ASP A 40 0.51 -23.77 3.99
N GLU A 41 1.52 -23.63 4.86
CA GLU A 41 2.95 -23.70 4.49
C GLU A 41 3.35 -25.04 3.90
N GLU A 42 2.59 -26.10 4.20
CA GLU A 42 2.78 -27.44 3.65
C GLU A 42 2.02 -27.64 2.32
N GLY A 43 1.32 -26.62 1.81
CA GLY A 43 0.54 -26.66 0.58
C GLY A 43 -0.85 -27.28 0.73
N ASN A 44 -1.34 -27.48 1.96
CA ASN A 44 -2.66 -28.04 2.20
C ASN A 44 -3.76 -26.96 2.15
N PRO A 45 -4.93 -27.23 1.56
CA PRO A 45 -6.04 -26.29 1.55
C PRO A 45 -6.59 -25.92 2.93
N ILE A 46 -6.75 -24.62 3.20
CA ILE A 46 -7.36 -24.12 4.44
C ILE A 46 -8.83 -23.76 4.18
N LYS A 47 -9.73 -24.68 4.54
CA LYS A 47 -11.18 -24.56 4.25
C LYS A 47 -11.92 -23.58 5.17
N SER A 48 -11.37 -23.35 6.37
CA SER A 48 -11.91 -22.40 7.35
C SER A 48 -11.55 -20.96 7.03
N ALA A 49 -10.68 -20.72 6.02
CA ALA A 49 -10.26 -19.37 5.70
C ALA A 49 -11.43 -18.54 5.15
N LYS A 50 -11.43 -17.26 5.52
CA LYS A 50 -12.31 -16.22 5.01
C LYS A 50 -11.52 -15.35 4.05
N ILE A 51 -12.16 -14.97 2.95
CA ILE A 51 -11.61 -14.02 1.98
C ILE A 51 -12.39 -12.73 2.06
N VAL A 52 -11.68 -11.62 2.27
CA VAL A 52 -12.22 -10.26 2.18
C VAL A 52 -11.47 -9.54 1.07
N VAL A 53 -12.20 -8.88 0.19
CA VAL A 53 -11.65 -8.12 -0.94
C VAL A 53 -12.15 -6.69 -0.85
N GLN A 54 -11.21 -5.75 -0.69
CA GLN A 54 -11.48 -4.34 -0.41
C GLN A 54 -10.94 -3.46 -1.53
N TYR A 55 -11.75 -2.52 -2.01
CA TYR A 55 -11.32 -1.58 -3.03
C TYR A 55 -10.49 -0.45 -2.41
N LEU A 56 -9.23 -0.30 -2.81
CA LEU A 56 -8.32 0.64 -2.14
C LEU A 56 -8.71 2.11 -2.34
N LYS A 57 -9.40 2.43 -3.45
CA LYS A 57 -9.87 3.81 -3.70
C LYS A 57 -11.13 4.16 -2.90
N ASN A 58 -11.88 3.17 -2.40
CA ASN A 58 -13.04 3.38 -1.55
C ASN A 58 -13.21 2.19 -0.60
N GLU A 59 -12.70 2.36 0.60
CA GLU A 59 -12.62 1.31 1.62
C GLU A 59 -13.97 0.80 2.13
N GLN A 60 -15.07 1.54 1.86
CA GLN A 60 -16.45 1.10 2.14
C GLN A 60 -16.89 -0.06 1.23
N ILE A 61 -16.14 -0.33 0.16
CA ILE A 61 -16.45 -1.39 -0.79
C ILE A 61 -15.65 -2.62 -0.44
N LYS A 62 -16.29 -3.50 0.33
CA LYS A 62 -15.78 -4.81 0.75
C LYS A 62 -16.69 -5.90 0.19
N LEU A 63 -16.08 -6.98 -0.27
CA LEU A 63 -16.77 -8.18 -0.76
C LEU A 63 -16.14 -9.41 -0.10
N GLU A 64 -16.96 -10.39 0.22
CA GLU A 64 -16.49 -11.63 0.84
C GLU A 64 -16.67 -12.82 -0.09
N ALA A 65 -15.77 -13.79 0.00
CA ALA A 65 -15.91 -15.08 -0.67
C ALA A 65 -15.87 -16.25 0.31
N THR A 66 -16.68 -17.26 -0.01
CA THR A 66 -16.64 -18.57 0.63
C THR A 66 -15.60 -19.45 -0.05
N ILE A 67 -14.86 -20.22 0.74
CA ILE A 67 -13.86 -21.17 0.26
C ILE A 67 -14.46 -22.56 0.11
N ASN A 68 -14.11 -23.27 -0.96
CA ASN A 68 -14.56 -24.64 -1.19
C ASN A 68 -13.65 -25.69 -0.52
N LYS A 69 -13.99 -26.98 -0.64
CA LYS A 69 -13.20 -28.08 -0.04
C LYS A 69 -11.77 -28.22 -0.58
N LYS A 70 -11.42 -27.55 -1.69
CA LYS A 70 -10.08 -27.53 -2.27
C LYS A 70 -9.31 -26.25 -1.92
N GLY A 71 -9.85 -25.40 -1.04
CA GLY A 71 -9.22 -24.12 -0.67
C GLY A 71 -9.47 -23.02 -1.71
N GLU A 72 -10.27 -23.29 -2.75
CA GLU A 72 -10.47 -22.37 -3.86
C GLU A 72 -11.59 -21.38 -3.55
N TRP A 73 -11.43 -20.15 -4.03
CA TRP A 73 -12.39 -19.06 -3.90
C TRP A 73 -12.48 -18.24 -5.18
N SER A 74 -13.58 -17.52 -5.35
CA SER A 74 -13.69 -16.52 -6.42
C SER A 74 -14.68 -15.42 -6.08
N ILE A 75 -14.37 -14.20 -6.50
CA ILE A 75 -15.25 -13.03 -6.41
C ILE A 75 -15.53 -12.51 -7.82
N LEU A 76 -16.79 -12.12 -8.02
CA LEU A 76 -17.32 -11.52 -9.23
C LEU A 76 -17.84 -10.12 -8.89
N GLY A 77 -18.00 -9.27 -9.91
CA GLY A 77 -18.61 -7.96 -9.71
C GLY A 77 -17.61 -6.83 -9.43
N LEU A 78 -16.32 -7.09 -9.64
CA LEU A 78 -15.25 -6.16 -9.29
C LEU A 78 -15.07 -5.10 -10.38
N GLY A 79 -14.94 -3.85 -9.97
CA GLY A 79 -14.48 -2.74 -10.81
C GLY A 79 -12.98 -2.81 -11.10
N THR A 80 -12.56 -2.11 -12.15
CA THR A 80 -11.14 -1.95 -12.48
C THR A 80 -10.43 -1.12 -11.40
N GLY A 81 -9.23 -1.53 -10.99
CA GLY A 81 -8.39 -0.78 -10.04
C GLY A 81 -7.68 -1.67 -9.03
N MET A 82 -7.04 -1.06 -8.02
CA MET A 82 -6.35 -1.79 -6.96
C MET A 82 -7.31 -2.32 -5.89
N TRP A 83 -7.15 -3.59 -5.56
CA TRP A 83 -7.90 -4.28 -4.53
C TRP A 83 -6.96 -4.98 -3.57
N LYS A 84 -7.23 -4.86 -2.28
CA LYS A 84 -6.60 -5.69 -1.26
C LYS A 84 -7.40 -6.97 -1.09
N VAL A 85 -6.75 -8.11 -1.21
CA VAL A 85 -7.33 -9.44 -0.98
C VAL A 85 -6.72 -10.01 0.27
N THR A 86 -7.50 -10.10 1.34
CA THR A 86 -7.08 -10.63 2.64
C THR A 86 -7.64 -12.02 2.84
N ALA A 87 -6.77 -12.96 3.23
CA ALA A 87 -7.15 -14.26 3.75
C ALA A 87 -6.91 -14.32 5.26
N SER A 88 -7.86 -14.85 6.02
CA SER A 88 -7.72 -15.09 7.46
C SER A 88 -8.35 -16.41 7.86
N ALA A 89 -7.76 -17.11 8.82
CA ALA A 89 -8.32 -18.34 9.39
C ALA A 89 -7.92 -18.44 10.86
N GLU A 90 -8.78 -19.07 11.67
CA GLU A 90 -8.46 -19.34 13.08
C GLU A 90 -7.21 -20.22 13.20
N GLY A 91 -6.25 -19.82 14.03
CA GLY A 91 -4.97 -20.52 14.20
C GLY A 91 -3.94 -20.23 13.10
N TYR A 92 -4.20 -19.23 12.24
CA TYR A 92 -3.27 -18.78 11.21
C TYR A 92 -3.08 -17.27 11.25
N ILE A 93 -1.90 -16.82 10.81
CA ILE A 93 -1.60 -15.40 10.62
C ILE A 93 -2.30 -14.93 9.34
N PRO A 94 -3.19 -13.90 9.39
CA PRO A 94 -3.80 -13.35 8.19
C PRO A 94 -2.76 -12.84 7.20
N THR A 95 -2.98 -13.05 5.92
CA THR A 95 -2.12 -12.52 4.85
C THR A 95 -2.96 -11.75 3.85
N TYR A 96 -2.36 -10.83 3.14
CA TYR A 96 -3.02 -10.10 2.08
C TYR A 96 -2.11 -9.91 0.87
N VAL A 97 -2.74 -9.66 -0.26
CA VAL A 97 -2.07 -9.19 -1.47
C VAL A 97 -2.87 -8.05 -2.06
N ASP A 98 -2.17 -7.01 -2.50
CA ASP A 98 -2.77 -5.96 -3.31
C ASP A 98 -2.65 -6.35 -4.78
N ILE A 99 -3.78 -6.34 -5.50
CA ILE A 99 -3.86 -6.74 -6.89
C ILE A 99 -4.60 -5.70 -7.71
N TYR A 100 -4.03 -5.38 -8.87
CA TYR A 100 -4.74 -4.62 -9.89
C TYR A 100 -5.73 -5.52 -10.65
N VAL A 101 -7.02 -5.26 -10.48
CA VAL A 101 -8.10 -6.02 -11.12
C VAL A 101 -8.48 -5.39 -12.44
N ARG A 102 -8.49 -6.21 -13.51
CA ARG A 102 -8.89 -5.83 -14.87
C ARG A 102 -10.26 -6.41 -15.20
N GLN A 103 -11.16 -5.59 -15.75
CA GLN A 103 -12.47 -6.04 -16.25
C GLN A 103 -12.40 -6.71 -17.62
N LEU A 104 -11.39 -6.39 -18.41
CA LEU A 104 -11.12 -6.98 -19.72
C LEU A 104 -9.86 -7.85 -19.61
N GLY A 105 -9.96 -9.09 -20.08
CA GLY A 105 -8.87 -10.08 -19.96
C GLY A 105 -8.94 -10.92 -18.69
N LYS A 106 -7.99 -11.84 -18.54
CA LYS A 106 -7.93 -12.80 -17.44
C LYS A 106 -7.06 -12.25 -16.31
N ASN A 107 -7.62 -12.10 -15.12
CA ASN A 107 -6.85 -11.78 -13.92
C ASN A 107 -6.03 -13.01 -13.47
N PRO A 108 -4.83 -12.80 -12.89
CA PRO A 108 -4.00 -13.89 -12.40
C PRO A 108 -4.73 -14.66 -11.29
N LYS A 109 -4.39 -15.96 -11.16
CA LYS A 109 -4.83 -16.73 -9.99
C LYS A 109 -4.02 -16.28 -8.79
N ILE A 110 -4.71 -16.03 -7.68
CA ILE A 110 -4.11 -15.58 -6.44
C ILE A 110 -3.88 -16.79 -5.52
N THR A 111 -2.65 -16.97 -5.06
CA THR A 111 -2.34 -17.97 -4.03
C THR A 111 -2.00 -17.24 -2.75
N LEU A 112 -2.77 -17.48 -1.69
CA LEU A 112 -2.51 -16.92 -0.36
C LEU A 112 -2.06 -18.07 0.54
N THR A 113 -0.82 -18.01 1.00
CA THR A 113 -0.26 -18.99 1.93
C THR A 113 -0.37 -18.44 3.35
N LEU A 114 -1.20 -19.06 4.17
CA LEU A 114 -1.33 -18.70 5.58
C LEU A 114 -0.37 -19.53 6.42
N LYS A 115 0.34 -18.86 7.33
CA LYS A 115 1.25 -19.53 8.27
C LYS A 115 0.51 -19.92 9.53
N LYS A 116 0.76 -21.13 10.04
CA LYS A 116 0.16 -21.56 11.32
C LYS A 116 0.76 -20.71 12.44
N THR A 117 -0.08 -20.23 13.34
CA THR A 117 0.38 -19.57 14.55
C THR A 117 1.10 -20.61 15.40
N LYS A 118 2.42 -20.50 15.62
CA LYS A 118 3.06 -21.23 16.72
C LYS A 118 2.46 -20.69 18.02
N SER A 119 2.49 -21.45 19.10
CA SER A 119 1.84 -21.07 20.38
C SER A 119 2.28 -19.72 20.97
N SER A 120 3.33 -19.09 20.42
CA SER A 120 3.79 -17.72 20.70
C SER A 120 3.32 -16.64 19.70
N ASP A 121 2.75 -17.05 18.57
CA ASP A 121 2.43 -16.21 17.40
C ASP A 121 0.92 -16.09 17.24
N LYS A 122 0.16 -16.12 18.35
CA LYS A 122 -1.29 -15.89 18.33
C LYS A 122 -1.55 -14.58 17.58
N ALA A 123 -2.07 -14.73 16.36
CA ALA A 123 -2.38 -13.64 15.46
C ALA A 123 -3.20 -12.56 16.17
N ILE A 124 -2.83 -11.33 15.83
CA ILE A 124 -2.85 -10.11 16.64
C ILE A 124 -4.23 -9.43 16.75
N ILE A 125 -5.30 -9.98 16.17
CA ILE A 125 -6.65 -9.42 16.30
C ILE A 125 -7.67 -10.56 16.27
N GLN A 126 -8.30 -10.85 17.42
CA GLN A 126 -9.26 -11.96 17.53
C GLN A 126 -10.72 -11.49 17.63
N ASP A 127 -10.94 -10.18 17.78
CA ASP A 127 -12.26 -9.61 17.96
C ASP A 127 -12.45 -8.32 17.13
N GLU A 128 -13.68 -8.15 16.63
CA GLU A 128 -14.11 -7.00 15.83
C GLU A 128 -13.81 -5.64 16.50
N PRO A 129 -13.97 -5.47 17.83
CA PRO A 129 -13.55 -4.24 18.53
C PRO A 129 -12.07 -3.88 18.34
N SER A 130 -11.15 -4.84 18.51
CA SER A 130 -9.72 -4.62 18.30
C SER A 130 -9.39 -4.21 16.86
N PHE A 131 -10.09 -4.78 15.87
CA PHE A 131 -9.94 -4.37 14.45
C PHE A 131 -10.44 -2.93 14.22
N ASN A 132 -11.59 -2.58 14.79
CA ASN A 132 -12.18 -1.24 14.66
C ASN A 132 -11.29 -0.15 15.29
N LEU A 133 -10.55 -0.46 16.36
CA LEU A 133 -9.59 0.47 16.95
C LEU A 133 -8.47 0.84 15.97
N LEU A 134 -7.91 -0.14 15.26
CA LEU A 134 -6.87 0.10 14.25
C LEU A 134 -7.39 0.85 13.03
N GLU A 135 -8.57 0.48 12.49
CA GLU A 135 -9.16 1.22 11.35
C GLU A 135 -9.38 2.69 11.72
N LYS A 136 -9.90 2.95 12.92
CA LYS A 136 -10.11 4.32 13.41
C LYS A 136 -8.80 5.08 13.64
N ALA A 137 -7.77 4.42 14.19
CA ALA A 137 -6.45 5.04 14.35
C ALA A 137 -5.83 5.44 13.00
N ASN A 138 -5.93 4.57 11.97
CA ASN A 138 -5.43 4.86 10.63
C ASN A 138 -6.21 6.01 9.96
N GLN A 139 -7.52 6.09 10.19
CA GLN A 139 -8.32 7.22 9.74
C GLN A 139 -7.83 8.52 10.39
N LEU A 140 -7.67 8.53 11.71
CA LEU A 140 -7.18 9.69 12.46
C LEU A 140 -5.78 10.11 12.02
N PHE A 141 -4.89 9.16 11.73
CA PHE A 141 -3.57 9.44 11.14
C PHE A 141 -3.69 10.17 9.80
N THR A 142 -4.57 9.70 8.92
CA THR A 142 -4.84 10.32 7.61
C THR A 142 -5.43 11.73 7.76
N GLU A 143 -6.27 11.93 8.78
CA GLU A 143 -6.85 13.22 9.17
C GLU A 143 -5.85 14.11 9.94
N LYS A 144 -4.61 13.65 10.15
CA LYS A 144 -3.53 14.31 10.90
C LYS A 144 -3.84 14.54 12.38
N GLN A 145 -4.81 13.81 12.93
CA GLN A 145 -5.16 13.77 14.35
C GLN A 145 -4.27 12.76 15.07
N TYR A 146 -2.97 13.05 15.13
CA TYR A 146 -1.96 12.10 15.58
C TYR A 146 -2.09 11.73 17.06
N ASP A 147 -2.44 12.68 17.94
CA ASP A 147 -2.62 12.39 19.38
C ASP A 147 -3.79 11.42 19.62
N ASP A 148 -4.91 11.62 18.92
CA ASP A 148 -6.07 10.72 18.99
C ASP A 148 -5.74 9.35 18.40
N ALA A 149 -4.96 9.30 17.31
CA ALA A 149 -4.49 8.05 16.71
C ALA A 149 -3.59 7.26 17.69
N ILE A 150 -2.62 7.93 18.33
CA ILE A 150 -1.73 7.35 19.34
C ILE A 150 -2.56 6.76 20.49
N ALA A 151 -3.51 7.51 21.05
CA ALA A 151 -4.33 7.03 22.16
C ALA A 151 -5.11 5.74 21.81
N LEU A 152 -5.63 5.62 20.59
CA LEU A 152 -6.30 4.39 20.14
C LEU A 152 -5.33 3.23 19.90
N LEU A 153 -4.13 3.51 19.41
CA LEU A 153 -3.08 2.50 19.22
C LEU A 153 -2.55 1.98 20.57
N GLU A 154 -2.38 2.85 21.55
CA GLU A 154 -2.02 2.48 22.93
C GLU A 154 -3.10 1.59 23.55
N GLN A 155 -4.37 2.00 23.43
CA GLN A 155 -5.51 1.17 23.88
C GLN A 155 -5.54 -0.21 23.21
N PHE A 156 -5.21 -0.26 21.92
CA PHE A 156 -5.12 -1.52 21.19
C PHE A 156 -3.96 -2.40 21.68
N LEU A 157 -2.81 -1.80 22.01
CA LEU A 157 -1.63 -2.49 22.52
C LEU A 157 -1.82 -3.04 23.94
N GLU A 158 -2.66 -2.44 24.78
CA GLU A 158 -3.00 -3.00 26.11
C GLU A 158 -3.56 -4.43 26.01
N GLN A 159 -4.31 -4.71 24.95
CA GLN A 159 -4.92 -6.02 24.69
C GLN A 159 -4.04 -6.91 23.80
N ASN A 160 -3.15 -6.29 23.01
CA ASN A 160 -2.32 -6.96 22.00
C ASN A 160 -0.85 -6.53 22.13
N PRO A 161 -0.14 -6.88 23.23
CA PRO A 161 1.19 -6.36 23.55
C PRO A 161 2.31 -6.80 22.59
N HIS A 162 2.03 -7.69 21.65
CA HIS A 162 2.97 -8.16 20.62
C HIS A 162 2.59 -7.67 19.21
N ALA A 163 1.69 -6.69 19.13
CA ALA A 163 1.26 -6.10 17.88
C ALA A 163 2.24 -5.02 17.40
N TYR A 164 3.45 -5.41 17.03
CA TYR A 164 4.53 -4.49 16.68
C TYR A 164 4.19 -3.50 15.55
N GLN A 165 3.22 -3.86 14.68
CA GLN A 165 2.71 -2.94 13.66
C GLN A 165 2.00 -1.72 14.25
N ALA A 166 1.31 -1.87 15.38
CA ALA A 166 0.69 -0.75 16.08
C ALA A 166 1.76 0.15 16.73
N SER A 167 2.80 -0.44 17.33
CA SER A 167 3.96 0.32 17.83
C SER A 167 4.70 1.08 16.72
N LEU A 168 4.90 0.46 15.54
CA LEU A 168 5.40 1.16 14.35
C LEU A 168 4.53 2.38 14.00
N SER A 169 3.19 2.20 14.02
CA SER A 169 2.24 3.26 13.69
C SER A 169 2.26 4.41 14.71
N ILE A 170 2.55 4.13 15.99
CA ILE A 170 2.79 5.16 17.02
C ILE A 170 4.06 5.95 16.68
N GLY A 171 5.13 5.25 16.30
CA GLY A 171 6.36 5.88 15.78
C GLY A 171 6.09 6.80 14.59
N ASP A 172 5.32 6.33 13.61
CA ASP A 172 4.91 7.12 12.44
C ASP A 172 4.11 8.37 12.85
N CYS A 173 3.22 8.26 13.85
CA CYS A 173 2.48 9.41 14.38
C CYS A 173 3.42 10.45 15.00
N TYR A 174 4.37 10.04 15.85
CA TYR A 174 5.34 10.97 16.43
C TYR A 174 6.24 11.59 15.37
N GLN A 175 6.63 10.82 14.36
CA GLN A 175 7.43 11.30 13.23
C GLN A 175 6.70 12.39 12.44
N GLU A 176 5.42 12.20 12.13
CA GLU A 176 4.62 13.18 11.39
C GLU A 176 4.28 14.42 12.23
N LYS A 177 4.20 14.28 13.57
CA LYS A 177 4.13 15.41 14.50
C LYS A 177 5.43 16.22 14.59
N GLY A 178 6.55 15.66 14.13
CA GLY A 178 7.89 16.24 14.31
C GLY A 178 8.49 16.01 15.70
N GLU A 179 7.90 15.14 16.51
CA GLU A 179 8.45 14.70 17.79
C GLU A 179 9.47 13.57 17.56
N LEU A 180 10.54 13.89 16.82
CA LEU A 180 11.45 12.91 16.22
C LEU A 180 12.16 12.01 17.24
N ASP A 181 12.51 12.54 18.41
CA ASP A 181 13.17 11.73 19.45
C ASP A 181 12.23 10.65 20.02
N LYS A 182 10.94 10.97 20.19
CA LYS A 182 9.94 9.98 20.63
C LYS A 182 9.67 8.94 19.54
N ALA A 183 9.62 9.37 18.27
CA ALA A 183 9.48 8.43 17.16
C ALA A 183 10.64 7.41 17.16
N ILE A 184 11.87 7.89 17.36
CA ILE A 184 13.06 7.04 17.45
C ILE A 184 12.98 6.08 18.66
N GLU A 185 12.51 6.54 19.82
CA GLU A 185 12.29 5.69 21.01
C GLU A 185 11.31 4.54 20.70
N GLU A 186 10.17 4.85 20.06
CA GLU A 186 9.17 3.85 19.68
C GLU A 186 9.71 2.85 18.65
N TYR A 187 10.39 3.33 17.61
CA TYR A 187 11.02 2.44 16.62
C TYR A 187 12.11 1.55 17.25
N ASN A 188 12.90 2.06 18.19
CA ASN A 188 13.89 1.24 18.91
C ASN A 188 13.20 0.17 19.76
N SER A 189 12.09 0.49 20.42
CA SER A 189 11.28 -0.50 21.15
C SER A 189 10.78 -1.62 20.22
N VAL A 190 10.36 -1.27 18.99
CA VAL A 190 10.01 -2.27 17.96
C VAL A 190 11.20 -3.16 17.62
N LEU A 191 12.41 -2.59 17.46
CA LEU A 191 13.62 -3.35 17.14
C LEU A 191 14.05 -4.31 18.25
N GLU A 192 13.91 -3.93 19.52
CA GLU A 192 14.21 -4.81 20.65
C GLU A 192 13.26 -6.01 20.74
N GLN A 193 12.00 -5.81 20.34
CA GLN A 193 10.96 -6.82 20.47
C GLN A 193 10.80 -7.70 19.22
N ALA A 194 11.16 -7.20 18.03
CA ALA A 194 11.11 -7.94 16.79
C ALA A 194 12.12 -9.09 16.81
N LYS A 195 11.63 -10.34 16.89
CA LYS A 195 12.48 -11.52 16.74
C LYS A 195 12.97 -11.59 15.29
N ILE A 196 14.25 -11.28 15.08
CA ILE A 196 14.95 -11.19 13.78
C ILE A 196 14.91 -12.52 12.98
N ASP A 197 14.59 -13.64 13.63
CA ASP A 197 14.65 -14.99 13.05
C ASP A 197 13.41 -15.41 12.23
N ASP A 198 12.31 -14.63 12.22
CA ASP A 198 11.15 -14.87 11.34
C ASP A 198 10.96 -13.72 10.33
N LEU A 199 10.40 -14.05 9.16
CA LEU A 199 10.20 -13.14 8.03
C LEU A 199 9.42 -11.88 8.41
N ILE A 200 8.40 -12.03 9.26
CA ILE A 200 7.58 -10.91 9.76
C ILE A 200 8.43 -9.99 10.64
N GLY A 201 9.27 -10.56 11.50
CA GLY A 201 10.21 -9.80 12.33
C GLY A 201 11.22 -9.02 11.48
N LYS A 202 11.74 -9.61 10.40
CA LYS A 202 12.64 -8.93 9.47
C LYS A 202 11.98 -7.75 8.77
N GLU A 203 10.75 -7.91 8.27
CA GLU A 203 10.03 -6.83 7.61
C GLU A 203 9.70 -5.68 8.57
N ILE A 204 9.24 -6.00 9.78
CA ILE A 204 8.91 -5.01 10.82
C ILE A 204 10.18 -4.27 11.26
N ALA A 205 11.27 -4.99 11.49
CA ALA A 205 12.56 -4.39 11.84
C ALA A 205 13.09 -3.49 10.71
N ALA A 206 12.97 -3.93 9.46
CA ALA A 206 13.35 -3.12 8.30
C ALA A 206 12.57 -1.80 8.24
N LYS A 207 11.24 -1.84 8.48
CA LYS A 207 10.38 -0.66 8.52
C LYS A 207 10.77 0.28 9.67
N ALA A 208 11.01 -0.24 10.88
CA ALA A 208 11.49 0.55 12.01
C ALA A 208 12.83 1.23 11.70
N LEU A 209 13.79 0.51 11.10
CA LEU A 209 15.09 1.07 10.68
C LEU A 209 14.90 2.21 9.66
N ALA A 210 13.99 2.05 8.69
CA ALA A 210 13.68 3.11 7.74
C ALA A 210 13.03 4.34 8.42
N GLY A 211 12.11 4.13 9.36
CA GLY A 211 11.51 5.22 10.14
C GLY A 211 12.53 5.99 10.98
N ILE A 212 13.49 5.29 11.61
CA ILE A 212 14.61 5.94 12.30
C ILE A 212 15.46 6.74 11.31
N GLY A 213 15.78 6.16 10.15
CA GLY A 213 16.49 6.85 9.08
C GLY A 213 15.78 8.13 8.62
N GLU A 214 14.47 8.09 8.46
CA GLU A 214 13.67 9.27 8.12
C GLU A 214 13.70 10.33 9.23
N CYS A 215 13.64 9.93 10.49
CA CYS A 215 13.76 10.86 11.62
C CYS A 215 15.11 11.59 11.58
N TYR A 216 16.22 10.89 11.34
CA TYR A 216 17.53 11.55 11.19
C TYR A 216 17.62 12.42 9.94
N LEU A 217 16.96 12.02 8.85
CA LEU A 217 16.88 12.85 7.63
C LEU A 217 16.14 14.17 7.90
N LYS A 218 15.02 14.12 8.64
CA LYS A 218 14.26 15.31 9.09
C LYS A 218 15.05 16.17 10.09
N LYS A 219 16.04 15.59 10.80
CA LYS A 219 17.02 16.30 11.65
C LYS A 219 18.22 16.86 10.88
N GLU A 220 18.23 16.74 9.54
CA GLU A 220 19.34 17.11 8.65
C GLU A 220 20.65 16.31 8.87
N ASP A 221 20.58 15.19 9.62
CA ASP A 221 21.70 14.27 9.81
C ASP A 221 21.67 13.17 8.74
N LEU A 222 22.14 13.55 7.54
CA LEU A 222 22.13 12.70 6.37
C LEU A 222 23.01 11.44 6.53
N GLU A 223 24.14 11.56 7.24
CA GLU A 223 25.07 10.43 7.43
C GLU A 223 24.41 9.34 8.27
N THR A 224 23.80 9.70 9.40
CA THR A 224 23.10 8.75 10.25
C THR A 224 21.88 8.16 9.52
N ALA A 225 21.12 8.99 8.80
CA ALA A 225 19.99 8.53 8.00
C ALA A 225 20.41 7.45 6.97
N GLN A 226 21.47 7.71 6.20
CA GLN A 226 22.01 6.76 5.22
C GLN A 226 22.39 5.42 5.85
N ASN A 227 23.01 5.44 7.04
CA ASN A 227 23.39 4.22 7.75
C ASN A 227 22.15 3.39 8.17
N TYR A 228 21.08 4.03 8.63
CA TYR A 228 19.84 3.34 8.99
C TYR A 228 19.08 2.81 7.76
N PHE A 229 19.02 3.55 6.67
CA PHE A 229 18.42 3.05 5.42
C PHE A 229 19.18 1.85 4.85
N LYS A 230 20.52 1.87 4.94
CA LYS A 230 21.34 0.72 4.56
C LYS A 230 21.02 -0.50 5.42
N GLN A 231 20.94 -0.34 6.74
CA GLN A 231 20.57 -1.43 7.65
C GLN A 231 19.16 -1.97 7.36
N SER A 232 18.20 -1.09 7.04
CA SER A 232 16.84 -1.48 6.65
C SER A 232 16.87 -2.46 5.48
N ILE A 233 17.58 -2.12 4.41
CA ILE A 233 17.67 -2.96 3.21
C ILE A 233 18.48 -4.23 3.47
N ASP A 234 19.61 -4.14 4.17
CA ASP A 234 20.46 -5.30 4.50
C ASP A 234 19.73 -6.32 5.38
N SER A 235 18.73 -5.89 6.16
CA SER A 235 17.93 -6.78 7.00
C SER A 235 17.02 -7.72 6.19
N TYR A 236 16.59 -7.29 5.00
CA TYR A 236 15.79 -8.10 4.08
C TYR A 236 16.07 -7.71 2.61
N PRO A 237 17.23 -8.11 2.06
CA PRO A 237 17.77 -7.58 0.79
C PRO A 237 16.99 -8.03 -0.45
N GLU A 238 16.17 -9.08 -0.33
CA GLU A 238 15.32 -9.59 -1.42
C GLU A 238 13.99 -8.84 -1.55
N ASN A 239 13.68 -7.95 -0.60
CA ASN A 239 12.43 -7.22 -0.59
C ASN A 239 12.56 -5.88 -1.34
N GLU A 240 12.07 -5.87 -2.58
CA GLU A 240 12.09 -4.71 -3.46
C GLU A 240 11.38 -3.48 -2.88
N ILE A 241 10.38 -3.71 -2.01
CA ILE A 241 9.53 -2.68 -1.41
C ILE A 241 10.34 -1.84 -0.42
N LEU A 242 11.32 -2.42 0.26
CA LEU A 242 12.16 -1.67 1.20
C LEU A 242 12.99 -0.61 0.49
N ALA A 243 13.66 -0.99 -0.60
CA ALA A 243 14.42 -0.05 -1.43
C ALA A 243 13.49 1.03 -2.01
N TYR A 244 12.29 0.66 -2.49
CA TYR A 244 11.31 1.63 -2.97
C TYR A 244 10.85 2.60 -1.88
N ASN A 245 10.53 2.12 -0.68
CA ASN A 245 10.08 2.97 0.43
C ASN A 245 11.18 3.96 0.86
N VAL A 246 12.44 3.52 0.94
CA VAL A 246 13.58 4.43 1.18
C VAL A 246 13.69 5.47 0.07
N GLY A 247 13.51 5.06 -1.20
CA GLY A 247 13.47 5.99 -2.33
C GLY A 247 12.35 7.04 -2.21
N GLU A 248 11.16 6.63 -1.77
CA GLU A 248 10.03 7.53 -1.51
C GLU A 248 10.33 8.53 -0.38
N ILE A 249 10.97 8.08 0.70
CA ILE A 249 11.40 8.93 1.82
C ILE A 249 12.38 9.99 1.32
N TYR A 250 13.39 9.61 0.54
CA TYR A 250 14.31 10.59 -0.04
C TYR A 250 13.62 11.53 -1.02
N PHE A 251 12.70 11.01 -1.84
CA PHE A 251 11.95 11.80 -2.82
C PHE A 251 11.08 12.87 -2.15
N SER A 252 10.34 12.51 -1.09
CA SER A 252 9.50 13.44 -0.31
C SER A 252 10.33 14.52 0.40
N ASN A 253 11.56 14.18 0.80
CA ASN A 253 12.54 15.09 1.39
C ASN A 253 13.42 15.82 0.35
N GLN A 254 13.04 15.79 -0.94
CA GLN A 254 13.73 16.47 -2.06
C GLN A 254 15.21 16.06 -2.27
N LYS A 255 15.61 14.91 -1.73
CA LYS A 255 16.93 14.29 -1.95
C LYS A 255 16.87 13.41 -3.20
N ILE A 256 16.77 14.08 -4.36
CA ILE A 256 16.39 13.43 -5.62
C ILE A 256 17.43 12.42 -6.11
N ASP A 257 18.72 12.66 -5.87
CA ASP A 257 19.79 11.76 -6.33
C ASP A 257 19.81 10.45 -5.51
N GLU A 258 19.63 10.56 -4.21
CA GLU A 258 19.48 9.41 -3.31
C GLU A 258 18.20 8.63 -3.63
N ALA A 259 17.09 9.33 -3.90
CA ALA A 259 15.84 8.69 -4.32
C ALA A 259 16.02 7.86 -5.59
N ILE A 260 16.69 8.41 -6.61
CA ILE A 260 17.01 7.70 -7.86
C ILE A 260 17.82 6.43 -7.57
N HIS A 261 18.85 6.52 -6.72
CA HIS A 261 19.67 5.36 -6.36
C HIS A 261 18.83 4.21 -5.79
N TYR A 262 17.93 4.51 -4.84
CA TYR A 262 17.11 3.48 -4.20
C TYR A 262 15.98 2.95 -5.08
N PHE A 263 15.39 3.77 -5.95
CA PHE A 263 14.47 3.26 -6.96
C PHE A 263 15.18 2.37 -8.00
N GLU A 264 16.42 2.72 -8.39
CA GLU A 264 17.26 1.88 -9.26
C GLU A 264 17.62 0.55 -8.58
N LEU A 265 17.89 0.56 -7.27
CA LEU A 265 18.08 -0.68 -6.51
C LEU A 265 16.80 -1.54 -6.49
N SER A 266 15.63 -0.92 -6.31
CA SER A 266 14.35 -1.63 -6.32
C SER A 266 14.08 -2.36 -7.64
N ILE A 267 14.35 -1.74 -8.79
CA ILE A 267 14.21 -2.40 -10.10
C ILE A 267 15.28 -3.45 -10.38
N GLN A 268 16.45 -3.37 -9.73
CA GLN A 268 17.47 -4.42 -9.80
C GLN A 268 17.02 -5.69 -9.06
N ILE A 269 16.33 -5.53 -7.92
CA ILE A 269 15.74 -6.64 -7.17
C ILE A 269 14.55 -7.21 -7.95
N LYS A 270 13.66 -6.36 -8.47
CA LYS A 270 12.46 -6.78 -9.22
C LYS A 270 12.16 -5.89 -10.41
N SER A 271 12.58 -6.36 -11.59
CA SER A 271 12.47 -5.61 -12.85
C SER A 271 11.06 -5.54 -13.47
N ASP A 272 10.11 -6.35 -13.00
CA ASP A 272 8.72 -6.38 -13.50
C ASP A 272 7.73 -5.68 -12.57
N TRP A 273 8.23 -4.80 -11.70
CA TRP A 273 7.42 -4.00 -10.77
C TRP A 273 7.35 -2.54 -11.22
N GLY A 274 6.14 -2.07 -11.58
CA GLY A 274 5.93 -0.75 -12.19
C GLY A 274 6.24 0.49 -11.32
N PRO A 275 5.83 0.57 -10.04
CA PRO A 275 5.92 1.80 -9.24
C PRO A 275 7.32 2.45 -9.18
N PRO A 276 8.44 1.71 -9.00
CA PRO A 276 9.77 2.30 -9.07
C PRO A 276 10.07 2.99 -10.41
N TYR A 277 9.61 2.45 -11.55
CA TYR A 277 9.78 3.08 -12.86
C TYR A 277 9.00 4.40 -12.96
N LEU A 278 7.78 4.46 -12.42
CA LEU A 278 7.00 5.70 -12.35
C LEU A 278 7.75 6.77 -11.55
N LYS A 279 8.27 6.39 -10.37
CA LYS A 279 9.00 7.31 -9.49
C LYS A 279 10.35 7.75 -10.06
N LEU A 280 11.08 6.87 -10.75
CA LEU A 280 12.26 7.27 -11.52
C LEU A 280 11.89 8.29 -12.60
N GLY A 281 10.78 8.07 -13.32
CA GLY A 281 10.23 9.04 -14.26
C GLY A 281 10.07 10.42 -13.63
N TYR A 282 9.40 10.50 -12.48
CA TYR A 282 9.19 11.76 -11.74
C TYR A 282 10.49 12.36 -11.17
N ALA A 283 11.41 11.53 -10.67
CA ALA A 283 12.70 12.00 -10.18
C ALA A 283 13.54 12.64 -11.30
N TYR A 284 13.56 12.04 -12.49
CA TYR A 284 14.25 12.64 -13.62
C TYR A 284 13.54 13.88 -14.19
N LEU A 285 12.21 14.00 -14.05
CA LEU A 285 11.50 15.27 -14.32
C LEU A 285 11.97 16.38 -13.37
N ASN A 286 12.10 16.09 -12.07
CA ASN A 286 12.63 17.06 -11.09
C ASN A 286 14.06 17.51 -11.44
N LYS A 287 14.87 16.62 -12.02
CA LYS A 287 16.20 16.95 -12.54
C LYS A 287 16.21 17.62 -13.92
N ALA A 288 15.06 17.91 -14.51
CA ALA A 288 14.90 18.37 -15.89
C ALA A 288 15.57 17.46 -16.94
N ASN A 289 15.82 16.19 -16.61
CA ASN A 289 16.33 15.19 -17.55
C ASN A 289 15.14 14.52 -18.24
N TYR A 290 14.56 15.23 -19.20
CA TYR A 290 13.37 14.81 -19.94
C TYR A 290 13.57 13.54 -20.75
N GLU A 291 14.80 13.27 -21.18
CA GLU A 291 15.13 12.03 -21.90
C GLU A 291 14.95 10.80 -21.01
N LYS A 292 15.63 10.78 -19.85
CA LYS A 292 15.50 9.67 -18.90
C LYS A 292 14.09 9.57 -18.31
N ALA A 293 13.46 10.71 -18.03
CA ALA A 293 12.06 10.72 -17.57
C ALA A 293 11.13 9.99 -18.54
N GLY A 294 11.23 10.29 -19.84
CA GLY A 294 10.45 9.60 -20.87
C GLY A 294 10.74 8.11 -20.95
N ILE A 295 12.00 7.69 -20.83
CA ILE A 295 12.39 6.26 -20.83
C ILE A 295 11.70 5.51 -19.69
N TYR A 296 11.82 6.01 -18.45
CA TYR A 296 11.27 5.34 -17.28
C TYR A 296 9.74 5.36 -17.25
N LEU A 297 9.09 6.45 -17.67
CA LEU A 297 7.63 6.52 -17.77
C LEU A 297 7.08 5.59 -18.85
N ASN A 298 7.75 5.45 -20.00
CA ASN A 298 7.37 4.45 -21.00
C ASN A 298 7.51 3.03 -20.45
N LYS A 299 8.59 2.75 -19.71
CA LYS A 299 8.78 1.44 -19.09
C LYS A 299 7.70 1.11 -18.07
N PHE A 300 7.27 2.09 -17.27
CA PHE A 300 6.12 1.96 -16.38
C PHE A 300 4.84 1.57 -17.14
N LEU A 301 4.55 2.25 -18.26
CA LEU A 301 3.38 1.95 -19.10
C LEU A 301 3.44 0.59 -19.80
N GLU A 302 4.63 0.08 -20.11
CA GLU A 302 4.79 -1.29 -20.61
C GLU A 302 4.40 -2.34 -19.56
N ILE A 303 4.78 -2.09 -18.30
CA ILE A 303 4.55 -3.01 -17.17
C ILE A 303 3.10 -2.92 -16.68
N ASP A 304 2.59 -1.70 -16.47
CA ASP A 304 1.25 -1.44 -15.95
C ASP A 304 0.46 -0.43 -16.80
N PRO A 305 0.04 -0.81 -18.02
CA PRO A 305 -0.64 0.09 -18.96
C PRO A 305 -2.02 0.56 -18.48
N GLU A 306 -2.60 -0.14 -17.49
CA GLU A 306 -3.93 0.11 -16.97
C GLU A 306 -3.92 0.79 -15.60
N SER A 307 -2.75 1.02 -14.98
CA SER A 307 -2.69 1.64 -13.65
C SER A 307 -3.43 3.00 -13.62
N PRO A 308 -3.96 3.44 -12.47
CA PRO A 308 -4.58 4.76 -12.32
C PRO A 308 -3.67 5.91 -12.76
N GLU A 309 -2.35 5.73 -12.62
CA GLU A 309 -1.31 6.70 -12.98
C GLU A 309 -0.95 6.64 -14.47
N ALA A 310 -1.41 5.62 -15.22
CA ALA A 310 -1.05 5.43 -16.62
C ALA A 310 -1.49 6.60 -17.52
N LEU A 311 -2.68 7.17 -17.29
CA LEU A 311 -3.12 8.34 -18.04
C LEU A 311 -2.23 9.56 -17.77
N THR A 312 -1.85 9.77 -16.51
CA THR A 312 -0.94 10.85 -16.11
C THR A 312 0.43 10.65 -16.76
N ALA A 313 0.98 9.44 -16.72
CA ALA A 313 2.26 9.13 -17.36
C ALA A 313 2.23 9.38 -18.88
N LYS A 314 1.16 8.96 -19.58
CA LYS A 314 0.96 9.24 -21.02
C LYS A 314 0.95 10.74 -21.31
N ASN A 315 0.17 11.51 -20.57
CA ASN A 315 0.10 12.96 -20.75
C ASN A 315 1.45 13.65 -20.55
N VAL A 316 2.24 13.18 -19.59
CA VAL A 316 3.60 13.68 -19.38
C VAL A 316 4.49 13.33 -20.57
N ILE A 317 4.49 12.09 -21.04
CA ILE A 317 5.29 11.67 -22.22
C ILE A 317 4.93 12.52 -23.44
N ASP A 318 3.64 12.67 -23.75
CA ASP A 318 3.16 13.50 -24.87
C ASP A 318 3.65 14.95 -24.77
N TYR A 319 3.71 15.49 -23.55
CA TYR A 319 4.24 16.83 -23.31
C TYR A 319 5.76 16.88 -23.55
N LEU A 320 6.51 15.88 -23.06
CA LEU A 320 7.95 15.80 -23.26
C LEU A 320 8.33 15.67 -24.75
N GLU A 321 7.52 14.99 -25.55
CA GLU A 321 7.74 14.89 -27.00
C GLU A 321 7.48 16.22 -27.72
N LYS A 322 6.47 16.99 -27.29
CA LYS A 322 6.16 18.30 -27.87
C LYS A 322 7.26 19.34 -27.64
N ILE A 323 7.94 19.29 -26.49
CA ILE A 323 9.02 20.24 -26.18
C ILE A 323 10.37 19.85 -26.82
N LYS A 324 10.50 18.62 -27.33
CA LYS A 324 11.68 18.17 -28.09
C LYS A 324 11.65 18.59 -29.56
N ASN A 325 10.47 18.91 -30.09
CA ASN A 325 10.23 19.35 -31.47
C ASN A 325 10.11 20.87 -31.55
#